data_AF-A0A7C7E8F4-F1
#
_entry.id   AF-A0A7C7E8F4-F1
#
_cell.length_a   1.000
_cell.length_b   1.000
_cell.length_c   1.000
_cell.angle_alpha   90.00
_cell.angle_beta   90.00
_cell.angle_gamma   90.00
#
_symmetry.space_group_name_H-M   'P 1'
#
loop_
_entity.id
_entity.type
_entity.pdbx_description
1 polymer ?
#
loop_
_entity_poly.entity_id
_entity_poly.type
_entity_poly.pdbx_seq_one_letter_code
_entity_poly.pdbx_strand_id
1 'polypeptide(L)'
;GFGFVKTLARKGVKYFTGYEIESVLSGQRAFKKEVLESLKTFYKGFGIEVGMTIDILKKGYKIKEVEVNMTHSVTGRNLKGFLHRGKQFWDILKVLVYKLFSKNIKE
;
A
#
# COMPACT_ATOMS: atom_id res chain seq x y z
N GLY A 1 1.56 -16.25 5.92
CA GLY A 1 2.49 -15.82 6.99
C GLY A 1 1.68 -15.38 8.21
N PHE A 2 2.24 -14.53 9.09
CA PHE A 2 1.59 -14.01 10.32
C PHE A 2 0.79 -12.71 10.11
N GLY A 3 0.62 -12.23 8.88
CA GLY A 3 -0.21 -11.05 8.59
C GLY A 3 0.45 -9.68 8.83
N PHE A 4 1.63 -9.59 9.48
CA PHE A 4 2.28 -8.31 9.81
C PHE A 4 2.38 -7.30 8.66
N VAL A 5 2.79 -7.75 7.48
CA VAL A 5 2.92 -6.89 6.28
C VAL A 5 1.57 -6.29 5.89
N LYS A 6 0.51 -7.11 5.87
CA LYS A 6 -0.85 -6.66 5.57
C LYS A 6 -1.35 -5.68 6.63
N THR A 7 -1.14 -6.00 7.91
CA THR A 7 -1.56 -5.14 9.03
C THR A 7 -0.83 -3.79 8.98
N LEU A 8 0.48 -3.76 8.71
CA LEU A 8 1.25 -2.53 8.57
C LEU A 8 0.68 -1.66 7.44
N ALA A 9 0.45 -2.24 6.26
CA ALA A 9 -0.11 -1.52 5.13
C ALA A 9 -1.49 -0.92 5.43
N ARG A 10 -2.40 -1.72 5.98
CA ARG A 10 -3.77 -1.30 6.33
C ARG A 10 -3.79 -0.21 7.39
N LYS A 11 -3.06 -0.41 8.48
CA LYS A 11 -2.94 0.59 9.56
C LYS A 11 -2.28 1.88 9.06
N GLY A 12 -1.28 1.78 8.18
CA GLY A 12 -0.64 2.93 7.56
C GLY A 12 -1.62 3.76 6.73
N VAL A 13 -2.38 3.13 5.83
CA VAL A 13 -3.41 3.83 5.04
C VAL A 13 -4.44 4.48 5.95
N LYS A 14 -4.98 3.76 6.94
CA LYS A 14 -5.94 4.31 7.90
C LYS A 14 -5.39 5.51 8.67
N TYR A 15 -4.15 5.43 9.15
CA TYR A 15 -3.51 6.51 9.88
C TYR A 15 -3.37 7.80 9.06
N PHE A 16 -2.97 7.70 7.79
CA PHE A 16 -2.73 8.87 6.95
C PHE A 16 -3.97 9.46 6.28
N THR A 17 -5.04 8.67 6.15
CA THR A 17 -6.19 9.03 5.32
C THR A 17 -7.52 8.97 6.06
N GLY A 18 -7.59 8.25 7.19
CA GLY A 18 -8.83 7.92 7.89
C GLY A 18 -9.62 6.76 7.27
N TYR A 19 -9.29 6.31 6.06
CA TYR A 19 -10.04 5.27 5.36
C TYR A 19 -9.53 3.87 5.69
N GLU A 20 -10.47 2.93 5.78
CA GLU A 20 -10.17 1.51 5.86
C GLU A 20 -10.25 0.89 4.46
N ILE A 21 -9.15 0.26 4.05
CA ILE A 21 -9.03 -0.47 2.79
C ILE A 21 -8.46 -1.84 3.15
N GLU A 22 -9.09 -2.93 2.68
CA GLU A 22 -8.70 -4.30 3.01
C GLU A 22 -7.51 -4.77 2.16
N SER A 23 -7.60 -4.56 0.85
CA SER A 23 -6.74 -5.12 -0.19
C SER A 23 -5.61 -4.16 -0.57
N VAL A 24 -5.06 -3.44 0.41
CA VAL A 24 -4.01 -2.42 0.18
C VAL A 24 -2.81 -2.97 -0.56
N LEU A 25 -2.43 -4.24 -0.37
CA LEU A 25 -1.27 -4.83 -1.05
C LEU A 25 -1.60 -5.56 -2.34
N SER A 26 -2.85 -5.47 -2.81
CA SER A 26 -3.24 -6.02 -4.12
C SER A 26 -2.56 -5.22 -5.23
N GLY A 27 -1.86 -5.93 -6.12
CA GLY A 27 -1.31 -5.35 -7.35
C GLY A 27 -2.38 -5.22 -8.45
N GLN A 28 -3.49 -5.96 -8.32
CA GLN A 28 -4.62 -5.95 -9.23
C GLN A 28 -5.44 -4.69 -8.97
N ARG A 29 -5.28 -3.69 -9.84
CA ARG A 29 -5.89 -2.36 -9.69
C ARG A 29 -6.21 -1.79 -11.06
N ALA A 30 -7.33 -1.09 -11.15
CA ALA A 30 -7.72 -0.30 -12.31
C ALA A 30 -7.80 1.18 -11.90
N PHE A 31 -7.33 2.06 -12.76
CA PHE A 31 -7.31 3.50 -12.50
C PHE A 31 -7.87 4.25 -13.69
N LYS A 32 -8.55 5.37 -13.42
CA LYS A 32 -8.72 6.38 -14.44
C LYS A 32 -7.37 7.03 -14.73
N LYS A 33 -7.13 7.40 -15.98
CA LYS A 33 -5.89 8.07 -16.42
C LYS A 33 -5.58 9.31 -15.59
N GLU A 34 -6.58 10.16 -15.36
CA GLU A 34 -6.47 11.39 -14.56
C GLU A 34 -5.94 11.15 -13.13
N VAL A 35 -6.29 10.02 -12.52
CA VAL A 35 -5.84 9.68 -11.17
C VAL A 35 -4.34 9.41 -11.17
N LEU A 36 -3.85 8.66 -12.16
CA LEU A 36 -2.42 8.36 -12.30
C LEU A 36 -1.61 9.61 -12.63
N GLU A 37 -2.08 10.44 -13.55
CA GLU A 37 -1.41 11.71 -13.92
C GLU A 37 -1.34 12.69 -12.75
N SER A 38 -2.29 12.61 -11.80
CA SER A 38 -2.26 13.43 -10.60
C SER A 38 -1.10 13.06 -9.65
N LEU A 39 -0.57 11.84 -9.71
CA LEU A 39 0.46 11.35 -8.79
C LEU A 39 1.84 11.90 -9.18
N LYS A 40 2.47 12.58 -8.24
CA LYS A 40 3.79 13.23 -8.44
C LYS A 40 4.96 12.43 -7.86
N THR A 41 4.67 11.37 -7.12
CA THR A 41 5.68 10.58 -6.41
C THR A 41 5.56 9.13 -6.82
N PHE A 42 6.67 8.58 -7.31
CA PHE A 42 6.80 7.17 -7.63
C PHE A 42 7.58 6.48 -6.52
N TYR A 43 6.93 5.52 -5.87
CA TYR A 43 7.55 4.63 -4.91
C TYR A 43 8.26 3.47 -5.64
N LYS A 44 9.00 2.67 -4.88
CA LYS A 44 9.67 1.46 -5.40
C LYS A 44 9.27 0.25 -4.57
N GLY A 45 9.36 -0.92 -5.18
CA GLY A 45 9.05 -2.20 -4.53
C GLY A 45 7.62 -2.24 -3.99
N PHE A 46 7.44 -2.93 -2.87
CA PHE A 46 6.12 -3.17 -2.26
C PHE A 46 5.51 -1.94 -1.56
N GLY A 47 6.24 -0.82 -1.53
CA GLY A 47 5.74 0.44 -1.00
C GLY A 47 4.83 1.18 -1.99
N ILE A 48 4.84 0.80 -3.27
CA ILE A 48 4.04 1.44 -4.34
C ILE A 48 2.56 1.39 -4.02
N GLU A 49 2.05 0.21 -3.73
CA GLU A 49 0.64 -0.02 -3.50
C GLU A 49 0.12 0.78 -2.31
N VAL A 50 0.92 0.89 -1.23
CA VAL A 50 0.57 1.63 -0.02
C VAL A 50 0.63 3.14 -0.25
N GLY A 51 1.75 3.62 -0.80
CA GLY A 51 1.98 5.05 -1.02
C GLY A 51 0.98 5.65 -2.01
N MET A 52 0.71 4.95 -3.12
CA MET A 52 -0.31 5.36 -4.09
C MET A 52 -1.69 5.42 -3.46
N THR A 53 -2.09 4.40 -2.69
CA THR A 53 -3.40 4.42 -2.01
C THR A 53 -3.53 5.62 -1.08
N ILE A 54 -2.50 5.95 -0.31
CA ILE A 54 -2.48 7.14 0.55
C ILE A 54 -2.64 8.41 -0.29
N ASP A 55 -1.87 8.56 -1.37
CA ASP A 55 -1.91 9.78 -2.18
C ASP A 55 -3.22 9.98 -2.91
N ILE A 56 -3.78 8.92 -3.48
CA ILE A 56 -5.08 8.95 -4.16
C ILE A 56 -6.16 9.41 -3.18
N LEU A 57 -6.21 8.84 -1.97
CA LEU A 57 -7.20 9.20 -0.95
C LEU A 57 -6.99 10.62 -0.43
N LYS A 58 -5.74 11.05 -0.17
CA LYS A 58 -5.45 12.43 0.29
C LYS A 58 -5.77 13.48 -0.77
N LYS A 59 -5.81 13.10 -2.05
CA LYS A 59 -6.27 13.95 -3.15
C LYS A 59 -7.81 13.99 -3.30
N GLY A 60 -8.54 13.27 -2.45
CA GLY A 60 -10.01 13.26 -2.46
C GLY A 60 -10.63 12.31 -3.48
N TYR A 61 -9.83 11.48 -4.17
CA TYR A 61 -10.37 10.44 -5.05
C TYR A 61 -10.97 9.30 -4.24
N LYS A 62 -11.93 8.60 -4.83
CA LYS A 62 -12.60 7.44 -4.24
C LYS A 62 -11.95 6.15 -4.70
N ILE A 63 -11.79 5.20 -3.78
CA ILE A 63 -11.36 3.83 -4.06
C ILE A 63 -12.55 2.91 -3.75
N LYS A 64 -12.80 1.95 -4.63
CA LYS A 64 -13.79 0.89 -4.42
C LYS A 64 -13.10 -0.47 -4.53
N GLU A 65 -13.26 -1.30 -3.52
CA GLU A 65 -12.83 -2.69 -3.56
C GLU A 65 -13.91 -3.51 -4.26
N VAL A 66 -13.48 -4.35 -5.21
CA VAL A 66 -14.38 -5.21 -6.00
C VAL A 66 -13.95 -6.64 -5.76
N GLU A 67 -14.88 -7.44 -5.28
CA GLU A 67 -14.65 -8.87 -5.07
C GLU A 67 -14.44 -9.56 -6.42
N VAL A 68 -13.44 -10.45 -6.47
CA VAL A 68 -13.09 -11.21 -7.66
C VAL A 68 -12.88 -12.67 -7.28
N ASN A 69 -13.25 -13.57 -8.19
CA ASN A 69 -13.01 -15.00 -8.01
C ASN A 69 -11.56 -15.34 -8.37
N MET A 70 -10.62 -14.92 -7.52
CA MET A 70 -9.19 -15.16 -7.68
C MET A 70 -8.58 -15.64 -6.38
N THR A 71 -7.74 -16.67 -6.46
CA THR A 71 -6.96 -17.16 -5.33
C THR A 71 -5.50 -16.76 -5.48
N HIS A 72 -4.91 -16.28 -4.38
CA HIS A 72 -3.48 -15.99 -4.36
C HIS A 72 -2.67 -17.30 -4.43
N SER A 73 -1.71 -17.40 -5.35
CA SER A 73 -0.73 -18.50 -5.33
C SER A 73 0.20 -18.28 -4.14
N VAL A 74 -0.07 -18.97 -3.03
CA VAL A 74 0.64 -18.74 -1.77
C VAL A 74 2.04 -19.35 -1.89
N THR A 75 3.07 -18.52 -1.95
CA THR A 75 4.44 -18.98 -1.72
C THR A 75 4.52 -19.60 -0.32
N GLY A 76 4.92 -20.86 -0.26
CA GLY A 76 4.92 -21.65 0.97
C GLY A 76 5.65 -21.00 2.15
N ARG A 77 5.47 -21.55 3.35
CA ARG A 77 6.17 -21.13 4.58
C ARG A 77 7.65 -21.56 4.57
N ASN A 78 8.40 -21.22 3.53
CA ASN A 78 9.84 -21.45 3.44
C ASN A 78 10.64 -20.19 3.87
N LEU A 79 11.93 -20.38 4.15
CA LEU A 79 12.88 -19.30 4.49
C LEU A 79 12.88 -18.18 3.44
N LYS A 80 12.82 -18.53 2.15
CA LYS A 80 12.71 -17.57 1.04
C LYS A 80 11.47 -16.68 1.17
N GLY A 81 10.33 -17.26 1.51
CA GLY A 81 9.08 -16.53 1.75
C GLY A 81 9.14 -15.63 2.98
N PHE A 82 9.92 -15.99 4.01
CA PHE A 82 10.14 -15.11 5.16
C PHE A 82 11.00 -13.90 4.79
N LEU A 83 12.13 -14.11 4.11
CA LEU A 83 12.99 -13.02 3.61
C LEU A 83 12.22 -12.09 2.67
N HIS A 84 11.41 -12.66 1.76
CA HIS A 84 10.54 -11.88 0.89
C HIS A 84 9.58 -10.98 1.68
N ARG A 85 8.91 -11.52 2.71
CA ARG A 85 8.02 -10.74 3.58
C ARG A 85 8.78 -9.69 4.41
N GLY A 86 10.02 -9.97 4.81
CA GLY A 86 10.89 -8.99 5.46
C GLY A 86 11.19 -7.80 4.54
N LYS A 87 11.53 -8.07 3.28
CA LYS A 87 11.70 -7.02 2.26
C LYS A 87 10.41 -6.23 2.03
N GLN A 88 9.27 -6.91 1.91
CA GLN A 88 7.95 -6.26 1.79
C GLN A 88 7.68 -5.30 2.95
N PHE A 89 7.91 -5.77 4.18
CA PHE A 89 7.73 -4.95 5.37
C PHE A 89 8.60 -3.70 5.35
N TRP A 90 9.89 -3.86 5.00
CA TRP A 90 10.84 -2.75 4.96
C TRP A 90 10.51 -1.71 3.91
N ASP A 91 10.12 -2.14 2.70
CA ASP A 91 9.70 -1.23 1.62
C ASP A 91 8.47 -0.42 2.03
N ILE A 92 7.48 -1.05 2.66
CA ILE A 92 6.28 -0.36 3.16
C ILE A 92 6.63 0.61 4.29
N LEU A 93 7.45 0.18 5.25
CA LEU A 93 7.83 1.00 6.39
C LEU A 93 8.54 2.28 5.93
N LYS A 94 9.47 2.19 4.97
CA LYS A 94 10.14 3.35 4.38
C LYS A 94 9.15 4.36 3.80
N VAL A 95 8.13 3.90 3.08
CA VAL A 95 7.10 4.78 2.52
C VAL A 95 6.31 5.46 3.64
N LEU A 96 5.91 4.74 4.67
CA LEU A 96 5.17 5.31 5.80
C LEU A 96 6.01 6.34 6.56
N VAL A 97 7.29 6.06 6.81
CA VAL A 97 8.22 7.00 7.45
C VAL A 97 8.42 8.25 6.58
N TYR A 98 8.63 8.08 5.28
CA TYR A 98 8.71 9.21 4.33
C TYR A 98 7.44 10.08 4.36
N LYS A 99 6.26 9.45 4.43
CA LYS A 99 4.97 10.16 4.55
C LYS A 99 4.82 10.89 5.89
N LEU A 100 5.33 10.34 7.00
CA LEU A 100 5.34 11.03 8.30
C LEU A 100 6.14 12.33 8.22
N PHE A 101 7.38 12.26 7.72
CA PHE A 101 8.22 13.44 7.58
C PHE A 101 7.64 14.46 6.61
N SER A 102 7.06 14.01 5.49
CA SER A 102 6.43 14.90 4.51
C SER A 102 5.14 15.56 5.02
N LYS A 103 4.45 14.94 5.98
CA LYS A 103 3.27 15.52 6.64
C LYS A 103 3.70 16.72 7.50
N ASN A 104 4.73 16.53 8.33
CA ASN A 104 5.19 17.53 9.29
C ASN A 104 5.84 18.77 8.66
N ILE A 105 6.17 18.74 7.36
CA ILE A 105 6.70 19.91 6.62
C ILE A 105 5.58 20.78 6.04
N LYS A 106 4.36 20.24 5.92
CA LYS A 106 3.20 20.93 5.31
C LYS A 106 2.20 21.48 6.33
N GLU A 107 2.41 21.18 7.62
CA GLU A 107 1.71 21.78 8.76
C GLU A 107 2.60 22.86 9.37
#